data_AF-A0A380H0X5-F1
#
_entry.id   AF-A0A380H0X5-F1
#
_cell.length_a   1.000
_cell.length_b   1.000
_cell.length_c   1.000
_cell.angle_alpha   90.00
_cell.angle_beta   90.00
_cell.angle_gamma   90.00
#
_symmetry.space_group_name_H-M   'P 1'
#
loop_
_entity.id
_entity.type
_entity.pdbx_description
1 polymer ?
#
loop_
_entity_poly.entity_id
_entity_poly.type
_entity_poly.pdbx_seq_one_letter_code
_entity_poly.pdbx_strand_id
1 'polypeptide(L)' 'MKFEHSTLTIKAYKNINVDNKNLQLDERTNGELLRRFEFEDINKDAIEASYEDGVLSVTLPKKVYEGDDTTTISIH' A
#
# COMPACT_ATOMS: atom_id res chain seq x y z
N MET A 1 5.21 3.67 6.45
CA MET A 1 5.24 2.85 5.20
C MET A 1 6.68 2.77 4.71
N LYS A 2 7.09 1.65 4.11
CA LYS A 2 8.44 1.46 3.56
C LYS A 2 8.38 0.59 2.29
N PHE A 3 9.24 0.86 1.31
CA PHE A 3 9.45 0.00 0.16
C PHE A 3 10.91 -0.47 0.13
N GLU A 4 11.17 -1.74 0.39
CA GLU A 4 12.51 -2.34 0.46
C GLU A 4 12.45 -3.78 -0.05
N HIS A 5 13.53 -4.29 -0.66
CA HIS A 5 13.59 -5.67 -1.17
C HIS A 5 12.32 -6.08 -1.97
N SER A 6 11.89 -5.22 -2.90
CA SER A 6 10.68 -5.42 -3.73
C SER A 6 9.37 -5.53 -2.94
N THR A 7 9.37 -5.17 -1.65
CA THR A 7 8.22 -5.30 -0.76
C THR A 7 7.76 -3.95 -0.26
N LEU A 8 6.49 -3.61 -0.52
CA LEU A 8 5.79 -2.51 0.13
C LEU A 8 5.22 -2.97 1.46
N THR A 9 5.69 -2.39 2.56
CA THR A 9 5.14 -2.61 3.90
C THR A 9 4.34 -1.38 4.36
N ILE A 10 3.05 -1.59 4.63
CA ILE A 10 2.14 -0.61 5.21
C ILE A 10 1.84 -1.04 6.64
N LYS A 11 2.28 -0.23 7.61
CA LYS A 11 2.00 -0.39 9.04
C LYS A 11 1.24 0.83 9.52
N ALA A 12 0.13 0.62 10.21
CA ALA A 12 -0.68 1.66 10.83
C ALA A 12 -1.16 1.21 12.20
N TYR A 13 -1.30 2.15 13.14
CA TYR A 13 -1.94 1.90 14.43
C TYR A 13 -3.24 2.68 14.50
N LYS A 14 -4.36 1.99 14.59
CA LYS A 14 -5.68 2.58 14.71
C LYS A 14 -6.04 2.67 16.19
N ASN A 15 -5.92 3.88 16.73
CA ASN A 15 -6.39 4.21 18.07
C ASN A 15 -7.70 5.01 17.96
N ILE A 16 -8.79 4.46 18.49
CA ILE A 16 -10.03 5.20 18.66
C ILE A 16 -10.13 5.58 20.14
N ASN A 17 -9.93 6.87 20.42
CA ASN A 17 -10.26 7.43 21.72
C ASN A 17 -11.76 7.71 21.78
N VAL A 18 -12.53 6.79 22.37
CA VAL A 18 -13.93 7.05 22.73
C VAL A 18 -13.97 7.54 24.17
N ASP A 19 -13.93 8.86 24.37
CA ASP A 19 -14.12 9.45 25.70
C ASP A 19 -15.62 9.59 25.99
N ASN A 20 -16.31 8.46 26.12
CA ASN A 20 -17.75 8.46 26.35
C ASN A 20 -18.14 7.39 27.37
N LYS A 21 -18.38 7.84 28.61
CA LYS A 21 -18.71 6.98 29.76
C LYS A 21 -20.01 6.19 29.58
N ASN A 22 -20.84 6.55 28.60
CA ASN A 22 -22.12 5.90 28.29
C ASN A 22 -22.11 5.17 26.93
N LEU A 23 -20.95 4.76 26.42
CA LEU A 23 -20.83 3.99 25.18
C LEU A 23 -21.52 2.62 25.34
N GLN A 24 -22.61 2.39 24.61
CA GLN A 24 -23.37 1.14 24.68
C GLN A 24 -22.84 0.06 23.72
N LEU A 25 -22.25 0.47 22.59
CA LEU A 25 -21.69 -0.43 21.58
C LEU A 25 -20.58 0.28 20.80
N ASP A 26 -19.50 -0.46 20.52
CA ASP A 26 -18.46 -0.07 19.56
C ASP A 26 -18.18 -1.25 18.64
N GLU A 27 -18.50 -1.08 17.36
CA GLU A 27 -18.23 -2.08 16.32
C GLU A 27 -16.83 -1.88 15.70
N ARG A 28 -16.18 -0.73 15.96
CA ARG A 28 -14.96 -0.36 15.27
C ARG A 28 -13.78 -1.08 15.91
N THR A 29 -13.10 -1.90 15.11
CA THR A 29 -11.88 -2.56 15.56
C THR A 29 -10.74 -1.55 15.75
N ASN A 30 -10.02 -1.69 16.86
CA ASN A 30 -8.79 -0.98 17.21
C ASN A 30 -7.58 -1.91 17.05
N GLY A 31 -6.40 -1.34 16.87
CA GLY A 31 -5.15 -2.09 16.88
C GLY A 31 -4.21 -1.81 15.71
N GLU A 32 -3.22 -2.67 15.58
CA GLU A 32 -2.21 -2.59 14.53
C GLU A 32 -2.69 -3.25 13.23
N LEU A 33 -2.56 -2.53 12.12
CA LEU A 33 -2.68 -3.06 10.78
C LEU A 33 -1.28 -3.20 10.17
N LEU A 34 -0.97 -4.40 9.67
CA LEU A 34 0.22 -4.67 8.88
C LEU A 34 -0.19 -5.35 7.57
N ARG A 35 0.19 -4.77 6.44
CA ARG A 35 0.02 -5.35 5.10
C ARG A 35 1.35 -5.28 4.36
N ARG A 36 1.67 -6.34 3.63
CA ARG A 36 2.85 -6.44 2.77
C ARG A 36 2.43 -6.88 1.37
N PHE A 37 3.02 -6.25 0.37
CA PHE A 37 2.78 -6.55 -1.04
C PHE A 37 4.12 -6.59 -1.76
N GLU A 38 4.31 -7.58 -2.62
CA GLU A 38 5.52 -7.73 -3.42
C GLU A 38 5.27 -7.17 -4.81
N PHE A 39 6.23 -6.39 -5.32
CA PHE A 39 6.18 -5.74 -6.62
C PHE A 39 7.54 -5.82 -7.29
N GLU A 40 7.54 -6.25 -8.55
CA GLU A 40 8.70 -6.26 -9.41
C GLU A 40 8.77 -4.98 -10.27
N ASP A 41 9.95 -4.66 -10.76
CA ASP A 41 10.19 -3.57 -11.72
C ASP A 41 9.57 -2.22 -11.32
N ILE A 42 9.71 -1.80 -10.06
CA ILE A 42 9.24 -0.48 -9.61
C ILE A 42 10.34 0.58 -9.75
N ASN A 43 10.00 1.73 -10.32
CA ASN A 43 10.82 2.92 -10.28
C ASN A 43 10.74 3.53 -8.87
N LYS A 44 11.72 3.18 -8.03
CA LYS A 44 11.74 3.53 -6.60
C LYS A 44 11.81 5.03 -6.33
N ASP A 45 12.45 5.77 -7.23
CA ASP A 45 12.68 7.21 -7.06
C ASP A 45 11.42 8.03 -7.35
N ALA A 46 10.41 7.41 -7.98
CA ALA A 46 9.14 8.04 -8.37
C ALA A 46 7.92 7.50 -7.59
N ILE A 47 8.14 6.81 -6.46
CA ILE A 47 7.03 6.36 -5.61
C ILE A 47 6.38 7.57 -4.94
N GLU A 48 5.07 7.68 -5.07
CA GLU A 48 4.28 8.76 -4.49
C GLU A 48 3.17 8.20 -3.59
N ALA A 49 2.75 8.99 -2.60
CA ALA A 49 1.64 8.62 -1.73
C ALA A 49 0.89 9.85 -1.22
N SER A 50 -0.43 9.71 -1.05
CA SER A 50 -1.29 10.72 -0.44
C SER A 50 -2.24 10.06 0.57
N TYR A 51 -2.66 10.84 1.57
CA TYR A 51 -3.65 10.41 2.55
C TYR A 51 -4.71 11.48 2.69
N GLU A 52 -5.88 11.22 2.12
CA GLU A 52 -6.99 12.16 2.04
C GLU A 52 -8.28 11.44 2.44
N ASP A 53 -9.09 12.10 3.27
CA ASP A 53 -10.40 11.61 3.73
C ASP A 53 -10.40 10.17 4.28
N GLY A 54 -9.32 9.78 4.95
CA GLY A 54 -9.18 8.45 5.56
C GLY A 54 -8.67 7.36 4.62
N VAL A 55 -8.29 7.70 3.38
CA VAL A 55 -7.80 6.75 2.37
C VAL A 55 -6.32 7.01 2.08
N LEU A 56 -5.49 5.97 2.23
CA LEU A 56 -4.09 5.99 1.80
C LEU A 56 -4.01 5.50 0.35
N SER A 57 -3.64 6.40 -0.56
CA SER A 57 -3.34 6.10 -1.96
C SER A 57 -1.83 6.03 -2.15
N VAL A 58 -1.34 4.97 -2.79
CA VAL A 58 0.10 4.78 -3.06
C VAL A 58 0.28 4.42 -4.53
N THR A 59 1.09 5.20 -5.24
CA THR A 59 1.42 4.99 -6.65
C THR A 59 2.84 4.46 -6.74
N LEU A 60 2.99 3.27 -7.33
CA LEU A 60 4.29 2.63 -7.59
C LEU A 60 4.46 2.54 -9.12
N PRO A 61 5.13 3.51 -9.76
CA PRO A 61 5.34 3.47 -11.20
C PRO A 61 6.22 2.28 -11.58
N LYS A 62 5.85 1.59 -12.66
CA LYS A 62 6.72 0.58 -13.27
C LYS A 62 7.94 1.25 -13.89
N LYS A 63 9.10 0.57 -13.85
CA LYS A 63 10.27 0.90 -14.65
C LYS A 63 9.91 0.71 -16.11
N VAL A 64 10.35 1.66 -16.92
CA VAL A 64 10.27 1.56 -18.38
C VAL A 64 11.69 1.31 -18.85
N TYR A 65 11.89 0.22 -19.59
CA TYR A 65 13.15 -0.07 -20.26
C TYR A 65 12.97 0.25 -21.75
N GLU A 66 13.95 0.91 -22.38
CA GLU A 66 13.90 1.12 -23.84
C GLU A 66 13.89 -0.25 -24.53
N GLY A 67 12.82 -0.55 -25.28
CA GLY A 67 12.62 -1.83 -25.96
C GLY A 67 11.63 -2.81 -25.30
N ASP A 68 10.77 -2.35 -24.38
CA ASP A 68 9.61 -3.13 -23.89
C ASP A 68 8.49 -3.25 -24.96
N ASP A 69 8.88 -3.71 -26.15
CA ASP A 69 7.96 -4.16 -27.18
C ASP A 69 7.44 -5.53 -26.76
N THR A 70 6.12 -5.69 -26.75
CA THR A 70 5.47 -6.93 -26.31
C THR A 70 6.05 -8.15 -27.03
N THR A 71 6.66 -9.08 -26.28
CA THR A 71 7.16 -10.33 -26.86
C THR A 71 6.02 -11.34 -26.98
N THR A 72 5.63 -11.68 -28.22
CA THR A 72 4.64 -12.75 -28.46
C THR A 72 5.34 -14.10 -28.55
N ILE A 73 5.05 -15.02 -27.62
CA ILE A 73 5.57 -16.40 -27.65
C ILE A 73 4.53 -17.28 -28.34
N SER A 74 4.88 -17.85 -29.50
CA SER A 74 4.03 -18.80 -30.23
C SER A 74 4.50 -20.24 -30.01
N ILE A 75 3.60 -21.14 -29.61
CA ILE A 75 3.87 -22.57 -29.43
C ILE A 75 3.41 -23.32 -30.70
N HIS A 76 4.25 -24.21 -31.23
CA HIS A 76 3.96 -25.10 -32.36
C HIS A 76 3.78 -26.53 -31.88
#